data_AF-A0A7S0VW86-F1
#
_entry.id   AF-A0A7S0VW86-F1
#
_cell.length_a   1.000
_cell.length_b   1.000
_cell.length_c   1.000
_cell.angle_alpha   90.00
_cell.angle_beta   90.00
_cell.angle_gamma   90.00
#
_symmetry.space_group_name_H-M   'P 1'
#
loop_
_entity.id
_entity.type
_entity.pdbx_description
1 polymer ?
#
loop_
_entity_poly.entity_id
_entity_poly.type
_entity_poly.pdbx_seq_one_letter_code
_entity_poly.pdbx_strand_id
1 'polypeptide(L)'
;KNKKRKDFDETSNIEIEMQLPSKIIKKNFNFIKKFLNIIKNFSSIRNYRRKHKFELKGGGKKRKKKTYTKPKKIKHIRKKIKLKTLNYYSVDNGKIKKLKRESPQSPGCFMAEHSDRLTCGKTGLTLVRKN
;
A
#
# COMPACT_ATOMS: atom_id res chain seq x y z
N LYS A 1 18.74 33.47 2.66
CA LYS A 1 17.52 33.74 1.84
C LYS A 1 16.40 32.81 2.30
N ASN A 2 15.76 33.14 3.42
CA ASN A 2 14.64 32.38 3.99
C ASN A 2 13.36 33.21 3.78
N LYS A 3 12.45 32.72 2.92
CA LYS A 3 11.20 33.40 2.61
C LYS A 3 10.17 33.02 3.67
N LYS A 4 9.86 33.97 4.56
CA LYS A 4 8.79 33.93 5.56
C LYS A 4 7.44 33.63 4.87
N ARG A 5 6.70 32.64 5.37
CA ARG A 5 5.26 32.50 5.12
C ARG A 5 4.56 33.52 6.02
N LYS A 6 3.62 34.27 5.44
CA LYS A 6 2.72 35.17 6.17
C LYS A 6 1.45 34.39 6.44
N ASP A 7 1.17 34.15 7.71
CA ASP A 7 -0.15 33.76 8.17
C ASP A 7 -0.95 35.05 8.36
N PHE A 8 -2.20 35.06 7.91
CA PHE A 8 -3.16 36.14 8.13
C PHE A 8 -4.33 35.50 8.90
N ASP A 9 -4.38 35.78 10.20
CA ASP A 9 -5.60 35.75 11.01
C ASP A 9 -6.54 36.87 10.49
N GLU A 10 -7.87 36.84 10.58
CA GLU A 10 -8.70 36.79 11.79
C GLU A 10 -10.19 36.63 11.40
N THR A 11 -10.87 35.71 12.11
CA THR A 11 -12.24 35.75 12.65
C THR A 11 -13.37 36.60 12.02
N SER A 12 -14.51 35.95 11.75
CA SER A 12 -15.83 36.51 12.04
C SER A 12 -16.88 35.42 12.36
N ASN A 13 -17.28 35.39 13.62
CA ASN A 13 -18.65 35.25 14.14
C ASN A 13 -19.63 34.35 13.38
N ILE A 14 -19.89 33.14 13.89
CA ILE A 14 -21.23 32.55 13.83
C ILE A 14 -21.48 31.78 15.15
N GLU A 15 -22.18 32.46 16.06
CA GLU A 15 -22.89 31.84 17.18
C GLU A 15 -24.04 31.00 16.63
N ILE A 16 -24.07 29.70 16.93
CA ILE A 16 -25.31 28.90 16.90
C ILE A 16 -25.37 28.14 18.22
N GLU A 17 -26.19 28.65 19.14
CA GLU A 17 -26.69 27.90 20.28
C GLU A 17 -27.43 26.65 19.80
N MET A 18 -26.92 25.47 20.15
CA MET A 18 -27.68 24.22 20.04
C MET A 18 -28.32 23.90 21.39
N GLN A 19 -29.57 24.31 21.57
CA GLN A 19 -30.43 23.76 22.63
C GLN A 19 -30.69 22.27 22.35
N LEU A 20 -29.98 21.37 23.05
CA LEU A 20 -30.25 19.94 23.00
C LEU A 20 -31.33 19.56 24.04
N PRO A 21 -32.52 19.08 23.63
CA PRO A 21 -33.65 18.85 24.54
C PRO A 21 -33.47 17.61 25.43
N SER A 22 -33.80 17.76 26.72
CA SER A 22 -33.80 16.75 27.80
C SER A 22 -34.59 15.44 27.54
N LYS A 23 -35.22 15.29 26.37
CA LYS A 23 -35.96 14.09 25.94
C LYS A 23 -35.05 12.94 25.46
N ILE A 24 -33.83 13.24 25.01
CA ILE A 24 -32.84 12.21 24.60
C ILE A 24 -32.29 11.44 25.82
N ILE A 25 -32.12 12.14 26.96
CA ILE A 25 -31.53 11.56 28.18
C ILE A 25 -32.46 10.52 28.83
N LYS A 26 -33.79 10.72 28.78
CA LYS A 26 -34.76 9.77 29.40
C LYS A 26 -34.85 8.43 28.66
N LYS A 27 -34.69 8.40 27.32
CA LYS A 27 -34.67 7.13 26.55
C LYS A 27 -33.43 6.29 26.85
N ASN A 28 -32.31 6.91 27.22
CA ASN A 28 -31.06 6.23 27.54
C ASN A 28 -30.99 5.70 28.98
N PHE A 29 -31.92 6.07 29.86
CA PHE A 29 -31.88 5.61 31.26
C PHE A 29 -32.23 4.12 31.38
N ASN A 30 -33.23 3.64 30.62
CA ASN A 30 -33.61 2.23 30.63
C ASN A 30 -32.51 1.31 30.06
N PHE A 31 -31.75 1.81 29.09
CA PHE A 31 -30.60 1.11 28.54
C PHE A 31 -29.48 0.98 29.58
N ILE A 32 -29.15 2.08 30.27
CA ILE A 32 -28.13 2.10 31.33
C ILE A 32 -28.56 1.25 32.54
N LYS A 33 -29.84 1.28 32.93
CA LYS A 33 -30.38 0.44 34.03
C LYS A 33 -30.31 -1.06 33.71
N LYS A 34 -30.61 -1.43 32.46
CA LYS A 34 -30.50 -2.82 31.98
C LYS A 34 -29.05 -3.30 31.96
N PHE A 35 -28.13 -2.42 31.55
CA PHE A 35 -26.70 -2.69 31.54
C PHE A 35 -26.14 -2.88 32.97
N LEU A 36 -26.55 -2.05 33.92
CA LEU A 36 -26.14 -2.16 35.33
C LEU A 36 -26.68 -3.44 36.01
N ASN A 37 -27.88 -3.92 35.65
CA ASN A 37 -28.40 -5.19 36.18
C ASN A 37 -27.62 -6.40 35.65
N ILE A 38 -27.11 -6.36 34.41
CA ILE A 38 -26.24 -7.41 33.86
C ILE A 38 -24.92 -7.48 34.63
N ILE A 39 -24.32 -6.32 34.94
CA ILE A 39 -23.06 -6.26 35.70
C ILE A 39 -23.25 -6.77 37.14
N LYS A 40 -24.37 -6.44 37.79
CA LYS A 40 -24.68 -6.90 39.15
C LYS A 40 -24.86 -8.42 39.23
N ASN A 41 -25.44 -9.05 38.21
CA ASN A 41 -25.55 -10.52 38.13
C ASN A 41 -24.20 -11.23 37.92
N PHE A 42 -23.18 -10.54 37.42
CA PHE A 42 -21.83 -11.09 37.24
C PHE A 42 -21.02 -11.17 38.55
N SER A 43 -21.43 -10.43 39.60
CA SER A 43 -20.73 -10.35 40.90
C SER A 43 -20.99 -11.55 41.83
N SER A 44 -22.02 -12.38 41.58
CA SER A 44 -22.32 -13.54 42.43
C SER A 44 -21.45 -14.78 42.13
N ILE A 45 -20.64 -14.77 41.06
CA ILE A 45 -19.62 -15.79 40.81
C ILE A 45 -18.35 -15.39 41.58
N ARG A 46 -18.45 -15.29 42.90
CA ARG A 46 -17.31 -15.01 43.78
C ARG A 46 -16.74 -16.24 44.48
N ASN A 47 -17.21 -17.46 44.18
CA ASN A 47 -16.65 -18.67 44.80
C ASN A 47 -16.61 -19.84 43.82
N TYR A 48 -15.81 -19.74 42.77
CA TYR A 48 -15.14 -20.90 42.22
C TYR A 48 -13.69 -20.51 41.95
N ARG A 49 -12.83 -20.79 42.93
CA ARG A 49 -11.39 -20.92 42.71
C ARG A 49 -11.18 -22.08 41.73
N ARG A 50 -11.46 -21.86 40.45
CA ARG A 50 -11.07 -22.75 39.36
C ARG A 50 -9.56 -22.82 39.44
N LYS A 51 -9.04 -23.91 40.00
CA LYS A 51 -7.66 -24.33 39.77
C LYS A 51 -7.54 -24.54 38.25
N HIS A 52 -7.22 -23.48 37.53
CA HIS A 52 -6.79 -23.60 36.14
C HIS A 52 -5.52 -24.44 36.19
N LYS A 53 -5.64 -25.73 35.89
CA LYS A 53 -4.50 -26.57 35.54
C LYS A 53 -4.04 -26.03 34.19
N PHE A 54 -3.19 -25.02 34.22
CA PHE A 54 -2.37 -24.65 33.07
C PHE A 54 -1.46 -25.85 32.85
N GLU A 55 -1.93 -26.84 32.10
CA GLU A 55 -1.04 -27.82 31.52
C GLU A 55 -0.03 -27.00 30.72
N LEU A 56 1.21 -27.02 31.19
CA LEU A 56 2.35 -26.44 30.51
C LEU A 56 2.44 -27.20 29.17
N LYS A 57 1.72 -26.72 28.14
CA LYS A 57 1.92 -27.16 26.77
C LYS A 57 3.36 -26.81 26.48
N GLY A 58 4.24 -27.81 26.63
CA GLY A 58 5.69 -27.66 26.60
C GLY A 58 6.08 -26.72 25.48
N GLY A 59 6.66 -25.57 25.84
CA GLY A 59 6.98 -24.52 24.91
C GLY A 59 7.75 -25.09 23.73
N GLY A 60 7.20 -24.95 22.52
CA GLY A 60 7.75 -25.55 21.31
C GLY A 60 9.25 -25.29 21.20
N LYS A 61 10.02 -26.34 20.92
CA LYS A 61 11.49 -26.30 20.85
C LYS A 61 11.93 -25.12 20.01
N LYS A 62 12.56 -24.13 20.66
CA LYS A 62 13.04 -22.90 20.00
C LYS A 62 13.91 -23.29 18.82
N ARG A 63 13.44 -22.98 17.61
CA ARG A 63 14.13 -23.34 16.38
C ARG A 63 15.51 -22.66 16.39
N LYS A 64 16.58 -23.46 16.27
CA LYS A 64 17.95 -22.93 16.16
C LYS A 64 18.00 -21.93 15.00
N LYS A 65 18.56 -20.74 15.26
CA LYS A 65 18.78 -19.71 14.25
C LYS A 65 19.64 -20.32 13.14
N LYS A 66 19.21 -20.21 11.89
CA LYS A 66 20.05 -20.62 10.76
C LYS A 66 21.21 -19.62 10.65
N THR A 67 22.42 -20.10 10.84
CA THR A 67 23.65 -19.34 10.57
C THR A 67 23.95 -19.46 9.08
N TYR A 68 23.69 -18.38 8.34
CA TYR A 68 24.01 -18.33 6.92
C TYR A 68 25.49 -17.96 6.77
N THR A 69 26.28 -18.87 6.20
CA THR A 69 27.71 -18.64 5.94
C THR A 69 27.93 -17.79 4.69
N LYS A 70 26.96 -17.79 3.76
CA LYS A 70 27.03 -17.01 2.51
C LYS A 70 26.30 -15.67 2.66
N PRO A 71 26.83 -14.59 2.06
CA PRO A 71 26.14 -13.31 2.04
C PRO A 71 24.78 -13.45 1.37
N LYS A 72 23.82 -12.66 1.84
CA LYS A 72 22.47 -12.63 1.28
C LYS A 72 22.52 -12.18 -0.18
N LYS A 73 21.82 -12.90 -1.07
CA LYS A 73 21.70 -12.54 -2.50
C LYS A 73 21.16 -11.12 -2.65
N ILE A 74 21.94 -10.25 -3.31
CA ILE A 74 21.50 -8.90 -3.67
C ILE A 74 20.44 -9.03 -4.77
N LYS A 75 19.31 -8.32 -4.62
CA LYS A 75 18.23 -8.32 -5.61
C LYS A 75 18.62 -7.45 -6.81
N HIS A 76 18.22 -7.86 -8.02
CA HIS A 76 18.43 -7.07 -9.23
C HIS A 76 17.68 -5.73 -9.13
N ILE A 77 18.40 -4.62 -9.33
CA ILE A 77 17.85 -3.27 -9.38
C ILE A 77 17.79 -2.85 -10.85
N ARG A 78 16.61 -2.41 -11.31
CA ARG A 78 16.43 -1.92 -12.69
C ARG A 78 17.10 -0.55 -12.84
N LYS A 79 17.95 -0.41 -13.86
CA LYS A 79 18.51 0.88 -14.26
C LYS A 79 17.40 1.77 -14.82
N LYS A 80 17.20 2.95 -14.22
CA LYS A 80 16.23 3.95 -14.70
C LYS A 80 16.90 4.85 -15.74
N ILE A 81 16.45 4.74 -16.99
CA ILE A 81 16.87 5.64 -18.08
C ILE A 81 15.78 6.71 -18.20
N LYS A 82 16.15 7.98 -18.00
CA LYS A 82 15.21 9.11 -18.12
C LYS A 82 14.77 9.25 -19.57
N LEU A 83 13.49 9.54 -19.80
CA LEU A 83 12.91 9.86 -21.11
C LEU A 83 13.21 8.85 -22.23
N LYS A 84 13.24 7.55 -21.92
CA LYS A 84 13.58 6.47 -22.87
C LYS A 84 12.74 6.47 -24.16
N THR A 85 11.50 6.97 -24.11
CA THR A 85 10.57 7.02 -25.25
C THR A 85 11.04 7.99 -26.35
N LEU A 86 11.73 9.07 -25.99
CA LEU A 86 12.20 10.07 -26.97
C LEU A 86 13.26 9.49 -27.90
N ASN A 87 14.08 8.55 -27.40
CA ASN A 87 15.13 7.89 -28.19
C ASN A 87 14.58 7.03 -29.36
N TYR A 88 13.27 6.84 -29.48
CA TYR A 88 12.66 6.04 -30.55
C TYR A 88 12.33 6.87 -31.79
N TYR A 89 12.46 8.19 -31.71
CA TYR A 89 12.08 9.11 -32.78
C TYR A 89 13.24 10.05 -33.11
N SER A 90 13.38 10.38 -34.39
CA SER A 90 14.19 11.52 -34.85
C SER A 90 13.29 12.56 -35.50
N VAL A 91 13.67 13.83 -35.38
CA VAL A 91 12.94 14.96 -35.95
C VAL A 91 13.85 15.65 -36.96
N ASP A 92 13.48 15.58 -38.23
CA ASP A 92 14.21 16.22 -39.32
C ASP A 92 13.26 17.21 -40.01
N ASN A 93 13.58 18.50 -40.02
CA ASN A 93 12.86 19.55 -40.74
C ASN A 93 11.32 19.51 -40.56
N GLY A 94 10.87 19.28 -39.33
CA GLY A 94 9.43 19.21 -38.98
C GLY A 94 8.76 17.87 -39.29
N LYS A 95 9.49 16.88 -39.81
CA LYS A 95 9.00 15.51 -40.04
C LYS A 95 9.55 14.56 -38.98
N ILE A 96 8.68 13.70 -38.46
CA ILE A 96 9.05 12.71 -37.44
C ILE A 96 9.34 11.37 -38.13
N LYS A 97 10.51 10.79 -37.86
CA LYS A 97 10.88 9.43 -38.29
C LYS A 97 10.96 8.50 -37.09
N LYS A 98 10.45 7.27 -37.23
CA LYS A 98 10.57 6.21 -36.21
C LYS A 98 11.90 5.48 -36.43
N LEU A 99 12.74 5.43 -35.40
CA LEU A 99 14.06 4.78 -35.43
C LEU A 99 13.97 3.27 -35.15
N LYS A 100 12.95 2.84 -34.40
CA LYS A 100 12.75 1.44 -34.04
C LYS A 100 11.57 0.82 -34.80
N ARG A 101 11.67 -0.48 -35.05
CA ARG A 101 10.58 -1.26 -35.64
C ARG A 101 9.42 -1.42 -34.66
N GLU A 102 8.20 -1.29 -35.15
CA GLU A 102 6.97 -1.56 -34.39
C GLU A 102 6.62 -3.06 -34.40
N SER A 103 5.98 -3.52 -33.32
CA SER A 103 5.52 -4.90 -33.19
C SER A 103 4.32 -5.15 -34.11
N PRO A 104 4.34 -6.23 -34.91
CA PRO A 104 3.23 -6.56 -35.82
C PRO A 104 1.93 -6.91 -35.07
N GLN A 105 2.06 -7.43 -33.84
CA GLN A 105 0.91 -7.91 -33.06
C GLN A 105 0.37 -6.86 -32.08
N SER A 106 1.13 -5.79 -31.81
CA SER A 106 0.67 -4.69 -30.94
C SER A 106 1.14 -3.36 -31.52
N PRO A 107 0.27 -2.61 -32.22
CA PRO A 107 0.61 -1.29 -32.74
C PRO A 107 1.03 -0.35 -31.59
N GLY A 108 1.96 0.56 -31.88
CA GLY A 108 2.52 1.51 -30.91
C GLY A 108 3.55 0.91 -29.93
N CYS A 109 3.80 -0.40 -29.95
CA CYS A 109 4.88 -1.02 -29.18
C CYS A 109 6.13 -1.20 -30.04
N PHE A 110 7.24 -0.59 -29.64
CA PHE A 110 8.53 -0.75 -30.32
C PHE A 110 9.24 -2.04 -29.88
N MET A 111 9.89 -2.70 -30.83
CA MET A 111 10.72 -3.87 -30.58
C MET A 111 12.10 -3.47 -30.04
N ALA A 112 12.65 -4.26 -29.13
CA ALA A 112 14.03 -4.15 -28.68
C ALA A 112 14.95 -4.81 -29.70
N GLU A 113 15.98 -4.09 -30.11
CA GLU A 113 17.01 -4.59 -30.99
C GLU A 113 18.16 -5.18 -30.17
N HIS A 114 18.37 -6.48 -30.33
CA HIS A 114 19.55 -7.21 -29.89
C HIS A 114 20.40 -7.53 -31.12
N SER A 115 21.63 -8.02 -30.91
CA SER A 115 22.57 -8.32 -32.00
C SER A 115 22.03 -9.34 -33.00
N ASP A 116 21.31 -10.34 -32.51
CA ASP A 116 20.81 -11.52 -33.23
C ASP A 116 19.30 -11.47 -33.53
N ARG A 117 18.56 -10.62 -32.82
CA ARG A 117 17.09 -10.68 -32.80
C ARG A 117 16.40 -9.35 -32.49
N LEU A 118 15.14 -9.27 -32.89
CA LEU A 118 14.20 -8.23 -32.48
C LEU A 118 13.15 -8.85 -31.56
N THR A 119 12.95 -8.29 -30.36
CA THR A 119 11.99 -8.83 -29.39
C THR A 119 10.93 -7.80 -29.00
N CYS A 120 9.67 -8.21 -28.93
CA CYS A 120 8.60 -7.39 -28.37
C CYS A 120 8.43 -7.71 -26.88
N GLY A 121 8.64 -6.73 -26.01
CA GLY A 121 8.48 -6.92 -24.56
C GLY A 121 7.03 -7.11 -24.09
N LYS A 122 6.04 -6.75 -24.90
CA LYS A 122 4.60 -6.86 -24.54
C LYS A 122 4.00 -8.19 -24.99
N THR A 123 4.25 -8.60 -26.23
CA THR A 123 3.68 -9.84 -26.79
C THR A 123 4.62 -11.03 -26.71
N GLY A 124 5.91 -10.83 -26.42
CA GLY A 124 6.92 -11.89 -26.40
C GLY A 124 7.40 -12.34 -27.79
N LEU A 125 6.86 -11.76 -28.87
CA LEU A 125 7.23 -12.09 -30.24
C LEU A 125 8.72 -11.79 -30.49
N THR A 126 9.42 -12.76 -31.07
CA THR A 126 10.86 -12.67 -31.37
C THR A 126 11.09 -12.95 -32.85
N LEU A 127 11.76 -12.03 -33.54
CA LEU A 127 12.18 -12.19 -34.94
C LEU A 127 13.70 -12.31 -34.97
N VAL A 128 14.22 -13.39 -35.56
CA VAL A 128 15.67 -13.60 -35.72
C VAL A 128 16.14 -12.89 -36.99
N ARG A 129 17.28 -12.20 -36.92
CA ARG A 129 17.89 -11.56 -38.08
C ARG A 129 18.54 -12.66 -38.92
N LYS A 130 18.17 -12.79 -40.19
CA LYS A 130 18.94 -13.63 -41.11
C LYS A 130 20.20 -12.86 -41.49
N ASN A 131 21.35 -13.49 -41.26
CA ASN A 131 22.65 -12.99 -41.70
C ASN A 131 22.76 -13.07 -43.22
#